data_AF-A0AAV9MHB0-F1
#
_entry.id   AF-A0AAV9MHB0-F1
#
_cell.length_a   1.000
_cell.length_b   1.000
_cell.length_c   1.000
_cell.angle_alpha   90.00
_cell.angle_beta   90.00
_cell.angle_gamma   90.00
#
_symmetry.space_group_name_H-M   'P 1'
#
loop_
_entity.id
_entity.type
_entity.pdbx_description
1 polymer ?
#
loop_
_entity_poly.entity_id
_entity_poly.type
_entity_poly.pdbx_seq_one_letter_code
_entity_poly.pdbx_strand_id
1 'polypeptide(L)' 'MNDEEKIGGLPIYPTEYNDFAFSINSCDHFYINFKGSPFTWWNGRIDDAYIFKRLDRIVLNQAFLGLLGCVEWDHQARV' A
#
# COMPACT_ATOMS: atom_id res chain seq x y z
N MET A 1 -2.07 1.31 7.87
CA MET A 1 -0.91 1.72 7.05
C MET A 1 0.35 1.52 7.88
N ASN A 2 1.49 1.27 7.23
CA ASN A 2 2.80 1.09 7.87
C ASN A 2 3.67 2.30 7.49
N ASP A 3 4.47 2.81 8.41
CA ASP A 3 5.40 3.92 8.19
C ASP A 3 6.41 3.61 7.08
N GLU A 4 6.68 2.33 6.82
CA GLU A 4 7.53 1.85 5.71
C GLU A 4 6.98 2.18 4.31
N GLU A 5 5.73 2.64 4.19
CA GLU A 5 5.10 2.93 2.89
C GLU A 5 5.36 4.33 2.34
N LYS A 6 5.99 5.19 3.13
CA LYS A 6 6.25 6.57 2.75
C LYS A 6 7.61 7.03 3.25
N ILE A 7 8.35 7.69 2.37
CA ILE A 7 9.56 8.44 2.74
C ILE A 7 9.35 9.90 2.35
N GLY A 8 9.77 10.80 3.25
CA GLY A 8 9.64 12.25 3.08
C GLY A 8 8.22 12.76 3.29
N GLY A 9 8.04 14.07 3.12
CA GLY A 9 6.76 14.75 3.34
C GLY A 9 6.32 14.73 4.81
N LEU A 10 5.05 15.09 5.05
CA LEU A 10 4.50 15.14 6.41
C LEU A 10 4.27 13.73 6.98
N PRO A 11 4.40 13.55 8.31
CA PRO A 11 3.97 12.32 8.99
C PRO A 11 2.52 11.98 8.65
N ILE A 12 2.21 10.69 8.55
CA ILE A 12 0.83 10.20 8.44
C ILE A 12 0.37 9.81 9.84
N TYR A 13 -0.75 10.37 10.30
CA TYR A 13 -1.31 10.02 11.59
C TYR A 13 -2.32 8.87 11.47
N PRO A 14 -2.42 7.97 12.47
CA PRO A 14 -3.39 6.87 12.46
C PRO A 14 -4.83 7.28 12.18
N THR A 15 -5.23 8.46 12.67
CA THR A 15 -6.57 9.04 12.44
C THR A 15 -6.89 9.22 10.96
N GLU A 16 -5.89 9.35 10.09
CA GLU A 16 -6.09 9.51 8.65
C GLU A 16 -6.43 8.20 7.92
N TYR A 17 -6.08 7.04 8.49
CA TYR A 17 -6.28 5.74 7.84
C TYR A 17 -7.05 4.72 8.67
N ASN A 18 -7.35 5.00 9.95
CA ASN A 18 -8.00 4.07 10.86
C ASN A 18 -9.37 3.63 10.34
N ASP A 19 -10.20 4.53 9.82
CA ASP A 19 -11.53 4.17 9.30
C ASP A 19 -11.44 3.22 8.10
N PHE A 20 -10.46 3.47 7.21
CA PHE A 20 -10.18 2.57 6.10
C PHE A 20 -9.68 1.21 6.58
N ALA A 21 -8.72 1.20 7.51
CA ALA A 21 -8.20 -0.05 8.09
C ALA A 21 -9.32 -0.84 8.81
N PHE A 22 -10.20 -0.14 9.52
CA PHE A 22 -11.37 -0.73 10.16
C PHE A 22 -12.29 -1.35 9.13
N SER A 23 -12.63 -0.65 8.04
CA SER A 23 -13.47 -1.17 6.96
C SER A 23 -12.89 -2.43 6.32
N ILE A 24 -11.58 -2.46 6.06
CA ILE A 24 -10.90 -3.66 5.54
C ILE A 24 -11.05 -4.83 6.51
N ASN A 25 -10.75 -4.60 7.79
CA ASN A 25 -10.80 -5.64 8.82
C ASN A 25 -12.24 -6.12 9.13
N SER A 26 -13.24 -5.24 9.04
CA SER A 26 -14.64 -5.57 9.35
C SER A 26 -15.35 -6.32 8.21
N CYS A 27 -14.82 -6.25 6.99
CA CYS A 27 -15.44 -6.82 5.80
C CYS A 27 -14.72 -8.08 5.30
N ASP A 28 -13.90 -8.73 6.14
CA ASP A 28 -13.10 -9.90 5.78
C ASP A 28 -12.31 -9.70 4.48
N HIS A 29 -11.72 -8.51 4.36
CA HIS A 29 -10.85 -8.15 3.25
C HIS A 29 -9.39 -8.33 3.66
N PHE A 30 -8.57 -8.78 2.71
CA PHE A 30 -7.18 -9.12 2.92
C PHE A 30 -6.27 -8.34 1.98
N TYR A 31 -5.17 -7.82 2.50
CA TYR A 31 -4.09 -7.29 1.67
C TYR A 31 -3.32 -8.44 1.05
N ILE A 32 -3.01 -8.33 -0.24
CA ILE A 32 -2.08 -9.25 -0.91
C ILE A 32 -0.64 -8.81 -0.64
N ASN A 33 0.27 -9.77 -0.50
CA ASN A 33 1.70 -9.49 -0.52
C ASN A 33 2.14 -8.96 -1.88
N PHE A 34 3.30 -8.30 -1.91
CA PHE A 34 3.92 -7.83 -3.14
C PHE A 34 5.41 -8.09 -3.14
N LYS A 35 5.99 -8.12 -4.33
CA LYS A 35 7.44 -8.10 -4.57
C LYS A 35 7.84 -6.89 -5.39
N GLY A 36 9.14 -6.57 -5.39
CA GLY A 36 9.68 -5.42 -6.10
C GLY A 36 9.83 -4.19 -5.21
N SER A 37 9.81 -3.00 -5.82
CA SER A 37 10.02 -1.74 -5.10
C SER A 37 8.93 -1.53 -4.04
N PRO A 38 9.26 -1.12 -2.80
CA PRO A 38 8.25 -0.79 -1.80
C PRO A 38 7.47 0.49 -2.16
N PHE A 39 7.95 1.30 -3.11
CA PHE A 39 7.32 2.54 -3.57
C PHE A 39 6.92 2.44 -5.05
N THR A 40 5.74 2.96 -5.36
CA THR A 40 5.14 2.90 -6.70
C THR A 40 4.77 4.28 -7.23
N TRP A 41 5.02 5.32 -6.44
CA TRP A 41 4.82 6.71 -6.80
C TRP A 41 5.92 7.61 -6.22
N TRP A 42 6.31 8.61 -7.01
CA TRP A 42 7.25 9.67 -6.65
C TRP A 42 6.66 11.02 -7.07
N ASN A 43 6.89 12.06 -6.27
CA ASN A 43 6.40 13.41 -6.54
C ASN A 43 7.23 14.22 -7.57
N GLY A 44 8.26 13.65 -8.18
CA GLY A 44 9.12 14.32 -9.17
C GLY A 44 10.13 15.32 -8.58
N ARG A 45 10.23 15.43 -7.25
CA ARG A 45 11.12 16.38 -6.57
C ARG A 45 12.40 15.71 -6.08
N ILE A 46 13.45 16.51 -5.95
CA ILE A 46 14.78 16.12 -5.46
C ILE A 46 15.06 16.73 -4.07
N ASP A 47 16.20 16.38 -3.49
CA ASP A 47 16.66 16.85 -2.17
C ASP A 47 15.62 16.66 -1.07
N ASP A 48 15.56 17.53 -0.06
CA ASP A 48 14.66 17.35 1.09
C ASP A 48 13.16 17.45 0.75
N ALA A 49 12.82 17.72 -0.52
CA ALA A 49 11.45 17.78 -1.01
C ALA A 49 10.97 16.47 -1.68
N TYR A 50 11.82 15.45 -1.83
CA TYR A 50 11.39 14.18 -2.42
C TYR A 50 10.36 13.48 -1.53
N ILE A 51 9.34 12.88 -2.17
CA ILE A 51 8.37 12.02 -1.51
C ILE A 51 8.24 10.75 -2.33
N PHE A 52 8.49 9.61 -1.69
CA PHE A 52 8.18 8.29 -2.23
C PHE A 52 7.00 7.71 -1.45
N LYS A 53 6.06 7.08 -2.16
CA LYS A 53 4.88 6.47 -1.54
C LYS A 53 4.43 5.21 -2.28
N ARG A 54 3.92 4.23 -1.54
CA ARG A 54 3.13 3.11 -2.10
C ARG A 54 1.67 3.53 -2.24
N LEU A 55 1.11 3.46 -3.45
CA LEU A 55 -0.28 3.83 -3.72
C LEU A 55 -1.17 2.67 -4.17
N ASP A 56 -0.59 1.58 -4.67
CA ASP A 56 -1.26 0.50 -5.40
C ASP A 56 -1.52 -0.75 -4.54
N ARG A 57 -2.14 -0.56 -3.37
CA ARG A 57 -2.55 -1.69 -2.53
C ARG A 57 -3.68 -2.47 -3.20
N ILE A 58 -3.53 -3.79 -3.29
CA ILE A 58 -4.59 -4.69 -3.72
C ILE A 58 -5.24 -5.34 -2.50
N VAL A 59 -6.56 -5.33 -2.48
CA VAL A 59 -7.39 -5.91 -1.45
C VAL A 59 -8.28 -6.98 -2.08
N LEU A 60 -8.31 -8.18 -1.49
CA LEU A 60 -9.19 -9.27 -1.91
C LEU A 60 -10.24 -9.56 -0.84
N ASN A 61 -11.40 -10.03 -1.28
CA ASN A 61 -12.36 -10.68 -0.39
C ASN A 61 -12.06 -12.19 -0.27
N GLN A 62 -12.76 -12.84 0.65
CA GLN A 62 -12.62 -14.28 0.91
C GLN A 62 -12.83 -15.16 -0.33
N ALA A 63 -13.75 -14.79 -1.22
CA ALA A 63 -14.04 -15.58 -2.43
C ALA A 63 -12.85 -15.58 -3.40
N PHE A 64 -12.22 -14.42 -3.62
CA PHE A 64 -11.03 -14.33 -4.47
C PHE A 64 -9.79 -14.97 -3.82
N LEU A 65 -9.64 -14.86 -2.50
CA LEU A 65 -8.56 -15.52 -1.78
C LEU A 65 -8.64 -17.05 -1.93
N GLY A 66 -9.84 -17.62 -1.80
CA GLY A 66 -10.04 -19.06 -2.01
C GLY A 66 -9.79 -19.53 -3.44
N LEU A 67 -10.07 -18.67 -4.44
CA LEU A 67 -9.85 -18.98 -5.85
C LEU A 67 -8.36 -18.92 -6.26
N LEU A 68 -7.64 -17.91 -5.77
CA LEU A 68 -6.28 -17.63 -6.22
C LEU A 68 -5.20 -18.24 -5.31
N GLY A 69 -5.56 -18.65 -4.09
CA GLY A 69 -4.61 -19.17 -3.10
C GLY A 69 -3.66 -18.08 -2.62
N CYS A 70 -2.36 -18.40 -2.54
CA CYS A 70 -1.32 -17.43 -2.17
C CYS A 70 -0.85 -16.67 -3.42
N VAL A 71 -1.33 -15.43 -3.57
CA VAL A 71 -0.90 -14.53 -4.65
C VAL A 71 0.10 -13.53 -4.10
N GLU A 72 1.08 -13.19 -4.92
CA GLU A 72 1.96 -12.05 -4.70
C GLU A 72 1.92 -11.16 -5.93
N TRP A 73 1.74 -9.85 -5.72
CA TRP A 73 1.69 -8.87 -6.79
C TRP A 73 3.09 -8.34 -7.13
N ASP A 74 3.39 -8.16 -8.40
CA ASP A 74 4.67 -7.61 -8.85
C ASP A 74 4.55 -6.10 -9.04
N HIS A 75 5.20 -5.31 -8.18
CA HIS A 75 5.27 -3.87 -8.37
C HIS A 75 6.12 -3.54 -9.59
N GLN A 76 5.44 -3.14 -10.65
CA GLN A 76 6.12 -2.53 -11.79
C GLN A 76 6.46 -1.08 -11.44
N ALA A 77 7.73 -0.84 -11.11
CA ALA A 77 8.24 0.50 -10.95
C ALA A 77 8.01 1.27 -12.26
N ARG A 78 7.12 2.26 -12.23
CA ARG A 78 6.97 3.23 -13.31
C ARG A 78 8.06 4.27 -13.10
N VAL A 79 9.17 4.09 -13.80
CA VAL A 79 10.27 5.06 -13.88
C VAL A 79 9.78 6.32 -14.57
#